data_AF-A0A150GJG2-F1
#
_entry.id   AF-A0A150GJG2-F1
#
_cell.length_a   1.000
_cell.length_b   1.000
_cell.length_c   1.000
_cell.angle_alpha   90.00
_cell.angle_beta   90.00
_cell.angle_gamma   90.00
#
_symmetry.space_group_name_H-M   'P 1'
#
loop_
_entity.id
_entity.type
_entity.pdbx_description
1 polymer ?
#
loop_
_entity_poly.entity_id
_entity_poly.type
_entity_poly.pdbx_seq_one_letter_code
_entity_poly.pdbx_strand_id
1 'polypeptide(L)'
;MDVSQTGAVDLVVVWDLDETLIVFNSLLSGAYARAAAAAHGRGPADGAAAASAAAKVALADESGADGAVAEAVAESSLPREAAALGQRLADFVFDFCDNHMDFRALDTVDPMSFAELWAEASVAIAQAEADADSPAAGGDNNAGRAGAGRRGVATRATLERIATVYAGGAEGLTEVVGAEGRRALAEALAEVERLTGGWVSAARRLLAGVSAAAEAADASSAGPGPGVMAEAGAPPALVFRGVRHVLVSAGHLVATLGKLLLWGLDPHFDIRDVYSASGRTKLDAFRALRSRFGPSAAFVAVGDGAEEERAATVMGWGFVRVALTEAAGAAAVAARSRLVSRAGPAVTTAVAAAEVVAEEPGAAEAEGERPWRMPRPVAAIRAEEVLAAAREAYFD
;
A
#
# COMPACT_ATOMS: atom_id res chain seq x y z
N MET A 1 0.27 -22.23 -23.89
CA MET A 1 -0.99 -21.53 -24.20
C MET A 1 -0.95 -21.13 -25.65
N ASP A 2 -2.06 -21.24 -26.36
CA ASP A 2 -2.18 -20.85 -27.76
C ASP A 2 -2.05 -19.31 -27.86
N VAL A 3 -0.95 -18.83 -28.43
CA VAL A 3 -0.56 -17.40 -28.52
C VAL A 3 -1.31 -16.68 -29.65
N SER A 4 -2.31 -17.33 -30.27
CA SER A 4 -3.02 -16.84 -31.45
C SER A 4 -4.31 -16.05 -31.16
N GLN A 5 -4.66 -15.80 -29.90
CA GLN A 5 -5.73 -14.86 -29.52
C GLN A 5 -5.18 -13.76 -28.61
N THR A 6 -4.64 -12.69 -29.19
CA THR A 6 -4.46 -11.42 -28.45
C THR A 6 -5.82 -10.77 -28.24
N GLY A 7 -6.59 -11.31 -27.30
CA GLY A 7 -7.78 -10.68 -26.75
C GLY A 7 -7.39 -9.65 -25.69
N ALA A 8 -8.16 -8.56 -25.59
CA ALA A 8 -7.97 -7.57 -24.54
C ALA A 8 -8.10 -8.22 -23.15
N VAL A 9 -7.16 -7.95 -22.24
CA VAL A 9 -7.14 -8.52 -20.88
C VAL A 9 -7.46 -7.46 -19.83
N ASP A 10 -7.95 -7.88 -18.67
CA ASP A 10 -8.12 -6.97 -17.54
C ASP A 10 -6.75 -6.68 -16.90
N LEU A 11 -6.49 -5.42 -16.56
CA LEU A 11 -5.31 -5.01 -15.81
C LEU A 11 -5.67 -4.81 -14.33
N VAL A 12 -4.97 -5.51 -13.45
CA VAL A 12 -5.05 -5.33 -12.00
C VAL A 12 -3.79 -4.60 -11.53
N VAL A 13 -3.95 -3.38 -11.04
CA VAL A 13 -2.86 -2.58 -10.48
C VAL A 13 -2.93 -2.67 -8.96
N VAL A 14 -1.92 -3.30 -8.35
CA VAL A 14 -1.86 -3.59 -6.92
C VAL A 14 -0.98 -2.54 -6.25
N TRP A 15 -1.61 -1.63 -5.54
CA TRP A 15 -0.96 -0.51 -4.87
C TRP A 15 -0.65 -0.84 -3.42
N ASP A 16 0.56 -0.52 -2.99
CA ASP A 16 0.85 -0.28 -1.58
C ASP A 16 0.30 1.10 -1.14
N LEU A 17 0.13 1.31 0.18
CA LEU A 17 -0.45 2.54 0.73
C LEU A 17 0.60 3.49 1.32
N ASP A 18 1.19 3.09 2.45
CA ASP A 18 2.05 3.95 3.25
C ASP A 18 3.41 4.07 2.56
N GLU A 19 3.96 5.29 2.46
CA GLU A 19 5.19 5.61 1.71
C GLU A 19 5.09 5.42 0.18
N THR A 20 3.95 4.94 -0.32
CA THR A 20 3.63 4.79 -1.74
C THR A 20 2.61 5.84 -2.21
N LEU A 21 1.34 5.74 -1.79
CA LEU A 21 0.27 6.67 -2.15
C LEU A 21 0.16 7.83 -1.16
N ILE A 22 0.50 7.58 0.11
CA ILE A 22 0.52 8.58 1.18
C ILE A 22 1.88 8.58 1.88
N VAL A 23 2.24 9.68 2.54
CA VAL A 23 3.40 9.73 3.44
C VAL A 23 2.84 9.72 4.86
N PHE A 24 3.13 8.66 5.63
CA PHE A 24 2.50 8.49 6.95
C PHE A 24 3.47 7.96 8.01
N ASN A 25 3.95 6.71 7.91
CA ASN A 25 4.85 6.14 8.92
C ASN A 25 6.19 6.89 8.98
N SER A 26 6.65 7.36 7.82
CA SER A 26 7.84 8.19 7.69
C SER A 26 7.66 9.61 8.26
N LEU A 27 6.42 10.10 8.39
CA LEU A 27 6.13 11.31 9.17
C LEU A 27 6.27 11.03 10.66
N LEU A 28 5.62 9.98 11.17
CA LEU A 28 5.66 9.59 12.59
C LEU A 28 7.08 9.44 13.12
N SER A 29 7.95 8.81 12.35
CA SER A 29 9.37 8.62 12.71
C SER A 29 10.25 9.85 12.43
N GLY A 30 9.73 10.87 11.74
CA GLY A 30 10.50 12.00 11.20
C GLY A 30 11.48 11.61 10.08
N ALA A 31 11.43 10.37 9.60
CA ALA A 31 12.34 9.86 8.57
C ALA A 31 12.18 10.61 7.23
N TYR A 32 10.94 10.99 6.88
CA TYR A 32 10.68 11.78 5.68
C TYR A 32 11.44 13.11 5.70
N ALA A 33 11.31 13.87 6.79
CA ALA A 33 11.96 15.17 6.94
C ALA A 33 13.50 15.06 6.86
N ARG A 34 14.07 14.01 7.45
CA ARG A 34 15.51 13.72 7.35
C ARG A 34 15.93 13.40 5.91
N ALA A 35 15.18 12.57 5.19
CA ALA A 35 15.45 12.23 3.80
C ALA A 35 15.34 13.45 2.87
N ALA A 36 14.31 14.28 3.06
CA ALA A 36 14.12 15.52 2.31
C ALA A 36 15.24 16.54 2.57
N ALA A 37 15.67 16.69 3.84
CA ALA A 37 16.79 17.58 4.19
C ALA A 37 18.11 17.14 3.54
N ALA A 38 18.38 15.83 3.52
CA ALA A 38 19.55 15.26 2.88
C ALA A 38 19.54 15.46 1.35
N ALA A 39 18.38 15.35 0.70
CA ALA A 39 18.23 15.54 -0.74
C ALA A 39 18.43 17.00 -1.19
N HIS A 40 18.22 17.99 -0.30
CA HIS A 40 18.32 19.42 -0.61
C HIS A 40 19.65 20.07 -0.18
N GLY A 41 20.68 19.28 0.14
CA GLY A 41 22.03 19.80 0.34
C GLY A 41 22.24 20.64 1.61
N ARG A 42 21.38 20.51 2.64
CA ARG A 42 21.74 20.91 4.00
C ARG A 42 22.71 19.84 4.55
N GLY A 43 23.97 20.24 4.76
CA GLY A 43 25.19 19.42 4.63
C GLY A 43 25.44 18.19 5.53
N PRO A 44 26.61 17.52 5.37
CA PRO A 44 26.81 16.08 5.56
C PRO A 44 27.27 15.61 6.95
N ALA A 45 27.35 16.48 7.96
CA ALA A 45 27.81 16.09 9.30
C ALA A 45 26.75 15.27 10.07
N ASP A 46 25.47 15.48 9.77
CA ASP A 46 24.37 14.90 10.56
C ASP A 46 23.78 13.63 9.93
N GLY A 47 23.96 13.42 8.62
CA GLY A 47 23.33 12.31 7.89
C GLY A 47 24.06 10.97 8.02
N ALA A 48 25.40 10.97 8.02
CA ALA A 48 26.18 9.74 8.08
C ALA A 48 26.23 9.13 9.51
N ALA A 49 26.19 9.99 10.53
CA ALA A 49 26.09 9.57 11.93
C ALA A 49 24.67 9.11 12.29
N ALA A 50 23.61 9.77 11.79
CA ALA A 50 22.22 9.43 12.11
C ALA A 50 21.76 8.08 11.52
N ALA A 51 22.21 7.72 10.32
CA ALA A 51 21.89 6.42 9.72
C ALA A 51 22.57 5.25 10.48
N SER A 52 23.77 5.47 11.03
CA SER A 52 24.46 4.48 11.87
C SER A 52 24.02 4.50 13.33
N ALA A 53 23.47 5.62 13.83
CA ALA A 53 22.96 5.76 15.20
C ALA A 53 21.55 5.18 15.36
N ALA A 54 20.69 5.25 14.33
CA ALA A 54 19.37 4.61 14.34
C ALA A 54 19.44 3.08 14.54
N ALA A 55 20.55 2.44 14.14
CA ALA A 55 20.80 1.03 14.40
C ALA A 55 21.42 0.73 15.78
N LYS A 56 21.97 1.74 16.47
CA LYS A 56 22.62 1.59 17.80
C LYS A 56 21.76 2.06 18.98
N VAL A 57 20.79 2.93 18.77
CA VAL A 57 19.91 3.46 19.84
C VAL A 57 18.85 2.44 20.30
N ALA A 58 18.71 1.30 19.61
CA ALA A 58 17.95 0.16 20.13
C ALA A 58 18.61 -0.53 21.35
N LEU A 59 19.86 -0.17 21.71
CA LEU A 59 20.66 -0.82 22.75
C LEU A 59 21.57 0.20 23.49
N ALA A 60 21.03 1.14 24.27
CA ALA A 60 21.80 1.81 25.33
C ALA A 60 20.91 2.46 26.39
N ASP A 61 21.16 2.06 27.64
CA ASP A 61 20.56 2.52 28.89
C ASP A 61 21.10 3.91 29.33
N GLU A 62 20.29 4.63 30.11
CA GLU A 62 20.50 6.02 30.49
C GLU A 62 21.57 6.20 31.58
N SER A 63 22.60 7.00 31.31
CA SER A 63 23.24 7.82 32.34
C SER A 63 23.85 9.08 31.71
N GLY A 64 23.48 10.24 32.28
CA GLY A 64 23.61 11.54 31.64
C GLY A 64 24.96 12.27 31.82
N ALA A 65 25.05 13.43 31.18
CA ALA A 65 25.90 14.55 31.58
C ALA A 65 25.46 15.83 30.82
N ASP A 66 25.02 16.83 31.59
CA ASP A 66 24.81 18.23 31.19
C ASP A 66 26.11 18.90 30.70
N GLY A 67 25.98 19.88 29.80
CA GLY A 67 27.01 20.94 29.71
C GLY A 67 27.32 21.61 28.38
N ALA A 68 26.55 21.43 27.30
CA ALA A 68 26.81 22.12 26.01
C ALA A 68 25.53 22.40 25.20
N VAL A 69 24.54 23.08 25.80
CA VAL A 69 23.17 23.14 25.24
C VAL A 69 22.78 24.51 24.64
N ALA A 70 23.70 25.46 24.48
CA ALA A 70 23.31 26.83 24.11
C ALA A 70 23.53 27.23 22.62
N GLU A 71 24.30 26.49 21.82
CA GLU A 71 24.58 26.89 20.41
C GLU A 71 24.32 25.78 19.36
N ALA A 72 23.82 24.62 19.76
CA ALA A 72 23.40 23.52 18.86
C ALA A 72 21.86 23.44 18.65
N VAL A 73 21.10 24.40 19.19
CA VAL A 73 19.61 24.38 19.23
C VAL A 73 18.95 24.70 17.88
N ALA A 74 19.73 24.79 16.80
CA ALA A 74 19.24 24.89 15.42
C ALA A 74 19.46 23.60 14.59
N GLU A 75 19.68 22.45 15.23
CA GLU A 75 19.30 21.17 14.63
C GLU A 75 17.81 21.24 14.26
N SER A 76 17.53 21.26 12.96
CA SER A 76 16.25 21.66 12.36
C SER A 76 15.04 21.17 13.15
N SER A 77 14.10 22.05 13.51
CA SER A 77 12.82 21.68 14.13
C SER A 77 11.94 20.81 13.22
N LEU A 78 12.24 20.81 11.92
CA LEU A 78 11.48 20.13 10.86
C LEU A 78 11.18 18.65 11.13
N PRO A 79 12.11 17.77 11.59
CA PRO A 79 11.77 16.38 11.88
C PRO A 79 10.83 16.23 13.08
N ARG A 80 10.93 17.11 14.09
CA ARG A 80 9.99 17.10 15.23
C ARG A 80 8.62 17.61 14.80
N GLU A 81 8.58 18.65 13.97
CA GLU A 81 7.33 19.17 13.38
C GLU A 81 6.65 18.11 12.50
N ALA A 82 7.42 17.40 11.67
CA ALA A 82 6.91 16.30 10.85
C ALA A 82 6.40 15.14 11.71
N ALA A 83 7.10 14.78 12.79
CA ALA A 83 6.64 13.76 13.74
C ALA A 83 5.36 14.18 14.46
N ALA A 84 5.27 15.45 14.89
CA ALA A 84 4.06 15.98 15.52
C ALA A 84 2.87 16.01 14.55
N LEU A 85 3.09 16.37 13.28
CA LEU A 85 2.08 16.28 12.23
C LEU A 85 1.64 14.83 11.99
N GLY A 86 2.60 13.91 11.87
CA GLY A 86 2.33 12.47 11.75
C GLY A 86 1.48 11.95 12.91
N GLN A 87 1.80 12.35 14.15
CA GLN A 87 1.04 11.95 15.34
C GLN A 87 -0.38 12.49 15.29
N ARG A 88 -0.59 13.77 14.95
CA ARG A 88 -1.96 14.32 14.78
C ARG A 88 -2.77 13.53 13.76
N LEU A 89 -2.16 13.15 12.63
CA LEU A 89 -2.83 12.36 11.60
C LEU A 89 -3.14 10.94 12.09
N ALA A 90 -2.24 10.32 12.87
CA ALA A 90 -2.49 9.03 13.48
C ALA A 90 -3.66 9.09 14.47
N ASP A 91 -3.70 10.12 15.31
CA ASP A 91 -4.80 10.36 16.25
C ASP A 91 -6.12 10.52 15.47
N PHE A 92 -6.13 11.29 14.37
CA PHE A 92 -7.30 11.36 13.48
C PHE A 92 -7.73 10.01 12.94
N VAL A 93 -6.81 9.16 12.48
CA VAL A 93 -7.14 7.82 11.96
C VAL A 93 -7.74 6.96 13.06
N PHE A 94 -7.11 6.89 14.23
CA PHE A 94 -7.59 6.07 15.33
C PHE A 94 -8.94 6.55 15.85
N ASP A 95 -9.10 7.84 16.11
CA ASP A 95 -10.36 8.42 16.58
C ASP A 95 -11.47 8.23 15.54
N PHE A 96 -11.18 8.42 14.27
CA PHE A 96 -12.15 8.21 13.20
C PHE A 96 -12.61 6.74 13.14
N CYS A 97 -11.67 5.81 13.10
CA CYS A 97 -11.96 4.38 12.99
C CYS A 97 -12.68 3.85 14.23
N ASP A 98 -12.28 4.30 15.43
CA ASP A 98 -12.93 3.92 16.69
C ASP A 98 -14.37 4.41 16.76
N ASN A 99 -14.61 5.68 16.43
CA ASN A 99 -15.92 6.31 16.61
C ASN A 99 -16.90 6.00 15.47
N HIS A 100 -16.41 5.66 14.29
CA HIS A 100 -17.25 5.55 13.09
C HIS A 100 -17.17 4.21 12.37
N MET A 101 -16.20 3.36 12.67
CA MET A 101 -16.03 2.05 12.01
C MET A 101 -15.93 0.88 12.99
N ASP A 102 -16.30 1.08 14.26
CA ASP A 102 -16.27 0.08 15.34
C ASP A 102 -14.89 -0.61 15.49
N PHE A 103 -13.79 0.10 15.22
CA PHE A 103 -12.43 -0.48 15.19
C PHE A 103 -12.07 -1.25 16.46
N ARG A 104 -12.39 -0.71 17.65
CA ARG A 104 -12.17 -1.41 18.93
C ARG A 104 -12.91 -2.73 19.08
N ALA A 105 -14.05 -2.92 18.41
CA ALA A 105 -14.80 -4.17 18.47
C ALA A 105 -14.15 -5.26 17.60
N LEU A 106 -13.30 -4.84 16.65
CA LEU A 106 -12.61 -5.68 15.68
C LEU A 106 -11.12 -5.86 16.02
N ASP A 107 -10.65 -5.38 17.17
CA ASP A 107 -9.24 -5.41 17.56
C ASP A 107 -8.63 -6.83 17.62
N THR A 108 -9.45 -7.86 17.83
CA THR A 108 -9.02 -9.26 17.82
C THR A 108 -9.30 -10.00 16.51
N VAL A 109 -9.84 -9.33 15.48
CA VAL A 109 -10.13 -9.95 14.16
C VAL A 109 -9.25 -9.29 13.13
N ASP A 110 -8.50 -10.06 12.34
CA ASP A 110 -7.62 -9.52 11.30
C ASP A 110 -7.99 -10.06 9.91
N PRO A 111 -9.13 -9.61 9.36
CA PRO A 111 -9.59 -10.05 8.06
C PRO A 111 -8.68 -9.48 6.97
N MET A 112 -8.33 -10.28 5.96
CA MET A 112 -7.54 -9.81 4.82
C MET A 112 -8.35 -8.85 3.96
N SER A 113 -9.67 -8.98 3.89
CA SER A 113 -10.51 -8.15 3.03
C SER A 113 -11.90 -7.96 3.63
N PHE A 114 -12.63 -6.98 3.11
CA PHE A 114 -14.02 -6.78 3.52
C PHE A 114 -14.90 -8.00 3.18
N ALA A 115 -14.59 -8.71 2.09
CA ALA A 115 -15.30 -9.93 1.72
C ALA A 115 -15.09 -11.07 2.74
N GLU A 116 -13.87 -11.22 3.26
CA GLU A 116 -13.57 -12.18 4.32
C GLU A 116 -14.24 -11.80 5.63
N LEU A 117 -14.13 -10.52 6.03
CA LEU A 117 -14.82 -9.99 7.22
C LEU A 117 -16.34 -10.24 7.14
N TRP A 118 -16.93 -10.02 5.97
CA TRP A 118 -18.35 -10.27 5.73
C TRP A 118 -18.70 -11.76 5.85
N ALA A 119 -17.87 -12.64 5.29
CA ALA A 119 -18.10 -14.08 5.34
C ALA A 119 -18.01 -14.62 6.78
N GLU A 120 -17.00 -14.23 7.53
CA GLU A 120 -16.81 -14.61 8.93
C GLU A 120 -17.99 -14.16 9.80
N ALA A 121 -18.39 -12.90 9.66
CA ALA A 121 -19.56 -12.36 10.35
C ALA A 121 -20.85 -13.10 9.99
N SER A 122 -21.05 -13.43 8.71
CA SER A 122 -22.26 -14.14 8.25
C SER A 122 -22.39 -15.52 8.89
N VAL A 123 -21.28 -16.26 9.02
CA VAL A 123 -21.27 -17.55 9.71
C VAL A 123 -21.61 -17.38 11.19
N ALA A 124 -21.00 -16.40 11.85
CA ALA A 124 -21.25 -16.14 13.27
C ALA A 124 -22.68 -15.67 13.58
N ILE A 125 -23.30 -14.91 12.66
CA ILE A 125 -24.71 -14.52 12.74
C ILE A 125 -25.61 -15.75 12.63
N ALA A 126 -25.40 -16.59 11.62
CA ALA A 126 -26.21 -17.79 11.41
C ALA A 126 -26.11 -18.78 12.58
N GLN A 127 -24.92 -18.94 13.18
CA GLN A 127 -24.72 -19.76 14.37
C GLN A 127 -25.51 -19.22 15.58
N ALA A 128 -25.46 -17.90 15.81
CA ALA A 128 -26.20 -17.29 16.92
C ALA A 128 -27.72 -17.40 16.76
N GLU A 129 -28.24 -17.34 15.52
CA GLU A 129 -29.65 -17.55 15.23
C GLU A 129 -30.07 -19.00 15.49
N ALA A 130 -29.26 -19.98 15.07
CA ALA A 130 -29.53 -21.40 15.32
C ALA A 130 -29.49 -21.78 16.81
N ASP A 131 -28.58 -21.18 17.59
CA ASP A 131 -28.49 -21.38 19.04
C ASP A 131 -29.71 -20.79 19.77
N ALA A 132 -30.28 -19.69 19.26
CA ALA A 132 -31.47 -19.07 19.82
C ALA A 132 -32.76 -19.89 19.56
N ASP A 133 -32.82 -20.60 18.42
CA ASP A 133 -33.96 -21.44 18.02
C ASP A 133 -33.90 -22.87 18.59
N SER A 134 -32.79 -23.28 19.22
CA SER A 134 -32.73 -24.57 19.92
C SER A 134 -33.58 -24.54 21.19
N PRO A 135 -34.56 -25.46 21.37
CA PRO A 135 -35.39 -25.48 22.56
C PRO A 135 -34.50 -25.71 23.78
N ALA A 136 -34.52 -24.75 24.72
CA ALA A 136 -33.79 -24.82 25.96
C ALA A 136 -34.10 -26.15 26.66
N ALA A 137 -33.15 -27.09 26.62
CA ALA A 137 -33.22 -28.31 27.39
C ALA A 137 -33.06 -27.93 28.87
N GLY A 138 -34.20 -27.73 29.52
CA GLY A 138 -34.41 -27.78 30.97
C GLY A 138 -33.37 -27.09 31.86
N GLY A 139 -33.74 -25.90 32.33
CA GLY A 139 -33.31 -25.36 33.63
C GLY A 139 -31.86 -24.86 33.70
N ASP A 140 -31.68 -23.54 33.60
CA ASP A 140 -31.08 -22.75 34.67
C ASP A 140 -31.13 -21.25 34.32
N ASN A 141 -31.59 -20.46 35.28
CA ASN A 141 -31.71 -19.00 35.19
C ASN A 141 -30.33 -18.36 35.12
N ASN A 142 -29.81 -18.13 33.90
CA ASN A 142 -28.67 -17.23 33.70
C ASN A 142 -29.01 -16.14 32.69
N ALA A 143 -30.00 -15.31 33.02
CA ALA A 143 -30.44 -14.15 32.25
C ALA A 143 -29.44 -12.97 32.27
N GLY A 144 -28.19 -13.18 32.69
CA GLY A 144 -27.17 -12.13 32.85
C GLY A 144 -25.99 -12.19 31.88
N ARG A 145 -25.88 -13.19 31.00
CA ARG A 145 -24.64 -13.44 30.22
C ARG A 145 -24.72 -13.10 28.71
N ALA A 146 -25.88 -12.70 28.20
CA ALA A 146 -26.07 -12.42 26.77
C ALA A 146 -25.34 -11.16 26.26
N GLY A 147 -24.91 -10.25 27.15
CA GLY A 147 -24.30 -8.97 26.77
C GLY A 147 -22.77 -8.89 26.91
N ALA A 148 -22.09 -9.88 27.48
CA ALA A 148 -20.71 -9.73 27.96
C ALA A 148 -19.64 -10.50 27.17
N GLY A 149 -19.98 -11.13 26.03
CA GLY A 149 -19.12 -12.13 25.39
C GLY A 149 -18.92 -12.05 23.88
N ARG A 150 -19.20 -10.92 23.22
CA ARG A 150 -19.00 -10.76 21.75
C ARG A 150 -17.89 -9.78 21.38
N ARG A 151 -16.81 -9.72 22.17
CA ARG A 151 -15.58 -9.07 21.69
C ARG A 151 -14.96 -9.96 20.61
N GLY A 152 -14.58 -9.39 19.48
CA GLY A 152 -13.89 -10.13 18.43
C GLY A 152 -14.75 -10.83 17.40
N VAL A 153 -16.03 -10.45 17.26
CA VAL A 153 -16.87 -10.93 16.15
C VAL A 153 -17.61 -9.74 15.55
N ALA A 154 -17.39 -9.49 14.25
CA ALA A 154 -18.08 -8.44 13.54
C ALA A 154 -19.59 -8.72 13.53
N THR A 155 -20.39 -7.74 13.96
CA THR A 155 -21.85 -7.83 13.89
C THR A 155 -22.34 -7.34 12.53
N ARG A 156 -23.58 -7.69 12.16
CA ARG A 156 -24.23 -7.13 10.96
C ARG A 156 -24.22 -5.59 10.96
N ALA A 157 -24.52 -4.99 12.12
CA ALA A 157 -24.51 -3.54 12.30
C ALA A 157 -23.10 -2.94 12.09
N THR A 158 -22.05 -3.64 12.53
CA THR A 158 -20.65 -3.22 12.29
C THR A 158 -20.31 -3.24 10.81
N LEU A 159 -20.68 -4.29 10.08
CA LEU A 159 -20.44 -4.38 8.64
C LEU A 159 -21.18 -3.28 7.88
N GLU A 160 -22.46 -3.09 8.19
CA GLU A 160 -23.31 -2.05 7.57
C GLU A 160 -22.74 -0.66 7.88
N ARG A 161 -22.30 -0.41 9.12
CA ARG A 161 -21.65 0.86 9.51
C ARG A 161 -20.40 1.13 8.68
N ILE A 162 -19.47 0.18 8.61
CA ILE A 162 -18.22 0.34 7.82
C ILE A 162 -18.56 0.61 6.35
N ALA A 163 -19.47 -0.17 5.77
CA ALA A 163 -19.88 -0.02 4.37
C ALA A 163 -20.56 1.35 4.11
N THR A 164 -21.45 1.79 5.01
CA THR A 164 -22.13 3.09 4.90
C THR A 164 -21.14 4.24 5.01
N VAL A 165 -20.24 4.21 5.99
CA VAL A 165 -19.23 5.27 6.16
C VAL A 165 -18.30 5.33 4.96
N TYR A 166 -17.83 4.18 4.46
CA TYR A 166 -16.96 4.14 3.28
C TYR A 166 -17.69 4.57 2.00
N ALA A 167 -18.95 4.18 1.82
CA ALA A 167 -19.76 4.59 0.67
C ALA A 167 -20.08 6.09 0.66
N GLY A 168 -20.14 6.73 1.83
CA GLY A 168 -20.27 8.20 1.94
C GLY A 168 -19.04 8.95 1.42
N GLY A 169 -17.89 8.27 1.33
CA GLY A 169 -16.67 8.78 0.75
C GLY A 169 -16.09 9.99 1.49
N ALA A 170 -15.05 10.59 0.89
CA ALA A 170 -14.47 11.81 1.44
C ALA A 170 -15.43 13.01 1.45
N GLU A 171 -16.49 13.02 0.65
CA GLU A 171 -17.50 14.09 0.65
C GLU A 171 -18.41 14.02 1.88
N GLY A 172 -18.80 12.81 2.30
CA GLY A 172 -19.65 12.57 3.46
C GLY A 172 -18.97 12.77 4.82
N LEU A 173 -17.63 12.85 4.87
CA LEU A 173 -16.88 13.00 6.12
C LEU A 173 -17.34 14.19 6.99
N THR A 174 -17.82 15.29 6.40
CA THR A 174 -18.30 16.44 7.19
C THR A 174 -19.48 16.07 8.08
N GLU A 175 -20.36 15.17 7.63
CA GLU A 175 -21.49 14.67 8.42
C GLU A 175 -21.04 13.70 9.52
N VAL A 176 -19.92 13.00 9.28
CA VAL A 176 -19.38 11.96 10.18
C VAL A 176 -18.54 12.59 11.30
N VAL A 177 -17.55 13.43 10.97
CA VAL A 177 -16.61 14.03 11.93
C VAL A 177 -16.94 15.47 12.31
N GLY A 178 -17.96 16.07 11.69
CA GLY A 178 -18.34 17.46 11.88
C GLY A 178 -17.46 18.46 11.12
N ALA A 179 -17.94 19.70 11.00
CA ALA A 179 -17.26 20.76 10.25
C ALA A 179 -15.89 21.15 10.85
N GLU A 180 -15.77 21.13 12.18
CA GLU A 180 -14.51 21.43 12.86
C GLU A 180 -13.47 20.32 12.65
N GLY A 181 -13.85 19.05 12.83
CA GLY A 181 -12.99 17.91 12.55
C GLY A 181 -12.54 17.88 11.09
N ARG A 182 -13.45 18.16 10.15
CA ARG A 182 -13.13 18.27 8.73
C ARG A 182 -12.14 19.40 8.44
N ARG A 183 -12.31 20.57 9.06
CA ARG A 183 -11.39 21.70 8.90
C ARG A 183 -9.99 21.36 9.45
N ALA A 184 -9.91 20.78 10.64
CA ALA A 184 -8.65 20.40 11.26
C ALA A 184 -7.90 19.33 10.45
N LEU A 185 -8.62 18.33 9.92
CA LEU A 185 -8.06 17.36 8.98
C LEU A 185 -7.54 18.03 7.71
N ALA A 186 -8.31 18.93 7.10
CA ALA A 186 -7.90 19.65 5.89
C ALA A 186 -6.64 20.51 6.13
N GLU A 187 -6.55 21.19 7.27
CA GLU A 187 -5.37 21.95 7.68
C GLU A 187 -4.14 21.03 7.83
N ALA A 188 -4.29 19.87 8.48
CA ALA A 188 -3.21 18.89 8.63
C ALA A 188 -2.76 18.32 7.27
N LEU A 189 -3.69 17.94 6.39
CA LEU A 189 -3.36 17.42 5.06
C LEU A 189 -2.72 18.48 4.16
N ALA A 190 -3.14 19.75 4.26
CA ALA A 190 -2.48 20.85 3.56
C ALA A 190 -1.02 21.04 4.04
N GLU A 191 -0.77 20.82 5.33
CA GLU A 191 0.59 20.81 5.88
C GLU A 191 1.42 19.65 5.32
N VAL A 192 0.84 18.45 5.19
CA VAL A 192 1.48 17.30 4.54
C VAL A 192 1.83 17.62 3.09
N GLU A 193 0.90 18.16 2.31
CA GLU A 193 1.14 18.51 0.90
C GLU A 193 2.28 19.54 0.78
N ARG A 194 2.33 20.54 1.67
CA ARG A 194 3.43 21.52 1.72
C ARG A 194 4.76 20.88 2.07
N LEU A 195 4.79 20.00 3.08
CA LEU A 195 6.01 19.31 3.52
C LEU A 195 6.54 18.37 2.43
N THR A 196 5.62 17.70 1.73
CA THR A 196 5.94 16.60 0.80
C THR A 196 6.02 17.01 -0.67
N GLY A 197 5.77 18.28 -0.97
CA GLY A 197 5.81 18.80 -2.34
C GLY A 197 4.63 18.33 -3.20
N GLY A 198 3.46 18.07 -2.60
CA GLY A 198 2.27 17.65 -3.32
C GLY A 198 2.13 16.13 -3.51
N TRP A 199 2.63 15.31 -2.58
CA TRP A 199 2.70 13.85 -2.73
C TRP A 199 1.34 13.20 -2.97
N VAL A 200 0.35 13.51 -2.13
CA VAL A 200 -0.98 12.88 -2.20
C VAL A 200 -1.69 13.34 -3.47
N SER A 201 -1.55 14.62 -3.82
CA SER A 201 -2.01 15.18 -5.09
C SER A 201 -1.37 14.49 -6.30
N ALA A 202 -0.08 14.16 -6.24
CA ALA A 202 0.60 13.40 -7.29
C ALA A 202 0.11 11.95 -7.38
N ALA A 203 -0.08 11.27 -6.26
CA ALA A 203 -0.63 9.92 -6.19
C ALA A 203 -2.03 9.84 -6.81
N ARG A 204 -2.92 10.79 -6.50
CA ARG A 204 -4.26 10.90 -7.12
C ARG A 204 -4.21 11.09 -8.63
N ARG A 205 -3.31 11.97 -9.11
CA ARG A 205 -3.11 12.18 -10.56
C ARG A 205 -2.62 10.90 -11.23
N LEU A 206 -1.73 10.15 -10.59
CA LEU A 206 -1.23 8.90 -11.12
C LEU A 206 -2.34 7.84 -11.18
N LEU A 207 -3.12 7.64 -10.11
CA LEU A 207 -4.27 6.74 -10.09
C LEU A 207 -5.25 7.05 -11.23
N ALA A 208 -5.70 8.31 -11.32
CA ALA A 208 -6.59 8.75 -12.40
C ALA A 208 -5.97 8.58 -13.79
N GLY A 209 -4.67 8.89 -13.92
CA GLY A 209 -3.93 8.78 -15.18
C GLY A 209 -3.79 7.34 -15.66
N VAL A 210 -3.59 6.37 -14.76
CA VAL A 210 -3.49 4.95 -15.13
C VAL A 210 -4.82 4.44 -15.70
N SER A 211 -5.95 4.77 -15.07
CA SER A 211 -7.28 4.43 -15.60
C SER A 211 -7.51 5.09 -16.97
N ALA A 212 -7.27 6.39 -17.09
CA ALA A 212 -7.48 7.14 -18.33
C ALA A 212 -6.57 6.64 -19.48
N ALA A 213 -5.31 6.31 -19.18
CA ALA A 213 -4.36 5.83 -20.19
C ALA A 213 -4.75 4.45 -20.75
N ALA A 214 -5.32 3.57 -19.92
CA ALA A 214 -5.82 2.28 -20.39
C ALA A 214 -7.09 2.43 -21.24
N GLU A 215 -8.03 3.30 -20.85
CA GLU A 215 -9.22 3.61 -21.66
C GLU A 215 -8.86 4.23 -23.01
N ALA A 216 -7.89 5.14 -23.05
CA ALA A 216 -7.41 5.73 -24.30
C ALA A 216 -6.75 4.69 -25.22
N ALA A 217 -6.01 3.73 -24.66
CA ALA A 217 -5.42 2.63 -25.42
C ALA A 217 -6.50 1.73 -26.05
N ASP A 218 -7.59 1.45 -25.33
CA ASP A 218 -8.73 0.69 -25.84
C ASP A 218 -9.42 1.43 -27.01
N ALA A 219 -9.72 2.73 -26.85
CA ALA A 219 -10.33 3.55 -27.89
C ALA A 219 -9.48 3.62 -29.18
N SER A 220 -8.15 3.64 -29.05
CA SER A 220 -7.23 3.64 -30.19
C SER A 220 -7.14 2.28 -30.91
N SER A 221 -7.53 1.18 -30.25
CA SER A 221 -7.58 -0.15 -30.86
C SER A 221 -8.86 -0.39 -31.69
N ALA A 222 -9.84 0.52 -31.63
CA ALA A 222 -11.14 0.42 -32.31
C ALA A 222 -11.19 0.91 -33.78
N GLY A 223 -10.06 1.01 -34.51
CA GLY A 223 -10.06 1.26 -35.96
C GLY A 223 -8.68 1.22 -36.64
N PRO A 224 -8.55 0.69 -37.87
CA PRO A 224 -9.23 1.22 -39.05
C PRO A 224 -10.25 0.24 -39.65
N GLY A 225 -11.26 0.79 -40.35
CA GLY A 225 -12.22 0.01 -41.15
C GLY A 225 -11.52 -0.92 -42.16
N PRO A 226 -12.25 -1.88 -42.77
CA PRO A 226 -11.67 -2.91 -43.62
C PRO A 226 -10.93 -2.26 -44.79
N GLY A 227 -9.59 -2.17 -44.73
CA GLY A 227 -8.80 -1.53 -45.77
C GLY A 227 -7.34 -1.16 -45.48
N VAL A 228 -6.85 -1.20 -44.23
CA VAL A 228 -5.42 -0.92 -43.95
C VAL A 228 -4.71 -2.21 -43.58
N MET A 229 -3.80 -2.67 -44.45
CA MET A 229 -2.90 -3.78 -44.12
C MET A 229 -1.92 -3.30 -43.04
N ALA A 230 -1.99 -3.90 -41.86
CA ALA A 230 -1.05 -3.65 -40.77
C ALA A 230 0.39 -4.00 -41.20
N GLU A 231 1.36 -3.16 -40.84
CA GLU A 231 2.77 -3.45 -41.08
C GLU A 231 3.15 -4.76 -40.36
N ALA A 232 3.62 -5.73 -41.14
CA ALA A 232 4.06 -7.03 -40.64
C ALA A 232 5.41 -6.86 -39.92
N GLY A 233 5.40 -6.94 -38.59
CA GLY A 233 6.65 -7.06 -37.82
C GLY A 233 6.61 -6.66 -36.34
N ALA A 234 5.63 -5.89 -35.89
CA ALA A 234 5.49 -5.59 -34.46
C ALA A 234 4.63 -6.66 -33.77
N PRO A 235 5.08 -7.23 -32.62
CA PRO A 235 4.21 -8.11 -31.84
C PRO A 235 2.93 -7.34 -31.47
N PRO A 236 1.74 -7.99 -31.52
CA PRO A 236 0.50 -7.34 -31.10
C PRO A 236 0.65 -6.85 -29.66
N ALA A 237 0.60 -5.53 -29.49
CA ALA A 237 0.70 -4.92 -28.16
C ALA A 237 -0.48 -5.39 -27.30
N LEU A 238 -0.20 -5.85 -26.08
CA LEU A 238 -1.24 -6.25 -25.13
C LEU A 238 -2.18 -5.07 -24.87
N VAL A 239 -3.46 -5.25 -25.21
CA VAL A 239 -4.54 -4.28 -24.97
C VAL A 239 -5.17 -4.58 -23.63
N PHE A 240 -5.38 -3.53 -22.83
CA PHE A 240 -6.07 -3.62 -21.56
C PHE A 240 -7.53 -3.21 -21.74
N ARG A 241 -8.46 -4.13 -21.44
CA ARG A 241 -9.92 -3.92 -21.54
C ARG A 241 -10.43 -2.96 -20.45
N GLY A 242 -9.72 -2.90 -19.33
CA GLY A 242 -10.07 -2.07 -18.20
C GLY A 242 -8.99 -2.16 -17.13
N VAL A 243 -9.01 -1.18 -16.23
CA VAL A 243 -8.11 -1.10 -15.07
C VAL A 243 -8.93 -1.29 -13.82
N ARG A 244 -8.48 -2.20 -12.96
CA ARG A 244 -8.94 -2.29 -11.57
C ARG A 244 -7.79 -1.96 -10.65
N HIS A 245 -7.96 -0.91 -9.86
CA HIS A 245 -7.06 -0.61 -8.75
C HIS A 245 -7.42 -1.45 -7.54
N VAL A 246 -6.41 -2.07 -6.96
CA VAL A 246 -6.50 -2.84 -5.72
C VAL A 246 -5.46 -2.28 -4.76
N LEU A 247 -5.81 -2.13 -3.49
CA LEU A 247 -4.88 -1.74 -2.45
C LEU A 247 -4.48 -2.97 -1.62
N VAL A 248 -3.19 -3.13 -1.33
CA VAL A 248 -2.65 -4.12 -0.37
C VAL A 248 -1.74 -3.38 0.60
N SER A 249 -2.19 -3.23 1.85
CA SER A 249 -1.44 -2.53 2.91
C SER A 249 -1.03 -3.49 4.03
N ALA A 250 0.11 -3.24 4.68
CA ALA A 250 0.50 -3.94 5.91
C ALA A 250 -0.32 -3.51 7.14
N GLY A 251 -1.12 -2.45 7.03
CA GLY A 251 -1.99 -1.98 8.11
C GLY A 251 -3.32 -2.73 8.19
N HIS A 252 -3.89 -2.78 9.39
CA HIS A 252 -5.19 -3.41 9.65
C HIS A 252 -6.29 -2.88 8.71
N LEU A 253 -7.16 -3.77 8.22
CA LEU A 253 -8.16 -3.47 7.18
C LEU A 253 -8.95 -2.17 7.45
N VAL A 254 -9.57 -2.05 8.62
CA VAL A 254 -10.40 -0.89 8.98
C VAL A 254 -9.59 0.41 9.07
N ALA A 255 -8.35 0.36 9.58
CA ALA A 255 -7.48 1.52 9.62
C ALA A 255 -7.06 1.94 8.20
N THR A 256 -6.80 0.97 7.32
CA THR A 256 -6.51 1.19 5.90
C THR A 256 -7.70 1.85 5.18
N LEU A 257 -8.93 1.39 5.42
CA LEU A 257 -10.16 2.02 4.90
C LEU A 257 -10.33 3.46 5.42
N GLY A 258 -10.06 3.68 6.72
CA GLY A 258 -10.08 5.01 7.32
C GLY A 258 -9.07 5.95 6.67
N LYS A 259 -7.82 5.50 6.47
CA LYS A 259 -6.79 6.26 5.76
C LYS A 259 -7.23 6.60 4.33
N LEU A 260 -7.82 5.67 3.58
CA LEU A 260 -8.31 5.97 2.23
C LEU A 260 -9.33 7.10 2.21
N LEU A 261 -10.29 7.10 3.13
CA LEU A 261 -11.28 8.18 3.25
C LEU A 261 -10.66 9.50 3.69
N LEU A 262 -9.84 9.47 4.75
CA LEU A 262 -9.27 10.67 5.35
C LEU A 262 -8.32 11.38 4.36
N TRP A 263 -7.55 10.63 3.56
CA TRP A 263 -6.73 11.18 2.49
C TRP A 263 -7.48 11.40 1.17
N GLY A 264 -8.77 11.02 1.11
CA GLY A 264 -9.64 11.11 -0.07
C GLY A 264 -9.09 10.38 -1.29
N LEU A 265 -8.64 9.15 -1.09
CA LEU A 265 -8.26 8.18 -2.12
C LEU A 265 -9.41 7.20 -2.42
N ASP A 266 -10.48 7.22 -1.63
CA ASP A 266 -11.66 6.37 -1.76
C ASP A 266 -12.30 6.33 -3.16
N PRO A 267 -12.31 7.41 -4.00
CA PRO A 267 -12.92 7.31 -5.33
C PRO A 267 -12.22 6.33 -6.27
N HIS A 268 -10.99 5.91 -5.94
CA HIS A 268 -10.19 4.99 -6.76
C HIS A 268 -10.26 3.53 -6.28
N PHE A 269 -10.76 3.28 -5.06
CA PHE A 269 -10.71 1.96 -4.43
C PHE A 269 -12.09 1.56 -3.91
N ASP A 270 -12.70 0.58 -4.57
CA ASP A 270 -13.88 -0.10 -4.03
C ASP A 270 -13.51 -0.80 -2.70
N ILE A 271 -14.40 -0.78 -1.71
CA ILE A 271 -14.16 -1.43 -0.41
C ILE A 271 -13.78 -2.92 -0.54
N ARG A 272 -14.25 -3.59 -1.60
CA ARG A 272 -13.95 -5.00 -1.90
C ARG A 272 -12.56 -5.18 -2.51
N ASP A 273 -11.93 -4.11 -2.97
CA ASP A 273 -10.61 -4.09 -3.61
C ASP A 273 -9.52 -3.60 -2.65
N VAL A 274 -9.80 -3.56 -1.34
CA VAL A 274 -8.85 -3.22 -0.28
C VAL A 274 -8.49 -4.45 0.54
N TYR A 275 -7.18 -4.72 0.63
CA TYR A 275 -6.61 -5.89 1.29
C TYR A 275 -5.64 -5.48 2.41
N SER A 276 -5.75 -6.18 3.54
CA SER A 276 -4.89 -6.09 4.72
C SER A 276 -3.91 -7.25 4.76
N ALA A 277 -2.65 -6.93 5.01
CA ALA A 277 -1.55 -7.84 5.28
C ALA A 277 -1.01 -7.63 6.72
N SER A 278 -1.84 -7.16 7.67
CA SER A 278 -1.40 -7.04 9.07
C SER A 278 -1.25 -8.41 9.76
N GLY A 279 -2.11 -9.37 9.44
CA GLY A 279 -2.10 -10.71 10.04
C GLY A 279 -1.47 -11.79 9.15
N ARG A 280 -1.11 -11.43 7.91
CA ARG A 280 -0.66 -12.32 6.82
C ARG A 280 0.34 -11.57 5.93
N THR A 281 1.04 -12.27 5.03
CA THR A 281 2.02 -11.58 4.16
C THR A 281 1.35 -10.90 2.96
N LYS A 282 2.00 -9.89 2.35
CA LYS A 282 1.54 -9.33 1.07
C LYS A 282 1.48 -10.39 -0.04
N LEU A 283 2.36 -11.40 0.01
CA LEU A 283 2.32 -12.53 -0.93
C LEU A 283 1.02 -13.34 -0.82
N ASP A 284 0.48 -13.52 0.39
CA ASP A 284 -0.80 -14.21 0.58
C ASP A 284 -1.96 -13.40 -0.01
N ALA A 285 -1.95 -12.07 0.14
CA ALA A 285 -2.88 -11.18 -0.53
C ALA A 285 -2.75 -11.30 -2.06
N PHE A 286 -1.52 -11.31 -2.60
CA PHE A 286 -1.29 -11.41 -4.05
C PHE A 286 -1.81 -12.75 -4.62
N ARG A 287 -1.62 -13.85 -3.88
CA ARG A 287 -2.21 -15.16 -4.23
C ARG A 287 -3.74 -15.10 -4.25
N ALA A 288 -4.36 -14.49 -3.24
CA ALA A 288 -5.81 -14.32 -3.19
C ALA A 288 -6.33 -13.49 -4.38
N LEU A 289 -5.61 -12.43 -4.77
CA LEU A 289 -5.93 -11.62 -5.94
C LEU A 289 -5.82 -12.42 -7.25
N ARG A 290 -4.76 -13.21 -7.41
CA ARG A 290 -4.60 -14.11 -8.58
C ARG A 290 -5.76 -15.11 -8.67
N SER A 291 -6.16 -15.70 -7.54
CA SER A 291 -7.32 -16.59 -7.48
C SER A 291 -8.63 -15.89 -7.82
N ARG A 292 -8.81 -14.63 -7.39
CA ARG A 292 -10.03 -13.84 -7.62
C ARG A 292 -10.17 -13.35 -9.06
N PHE A 293 -9.13 -12.75 -9.63
CA PHE A 293 -9.17 -12.13 -10.97
C PHE A 293 -8.76 -13.09 -12.09
N GLY A 294 -8.24 -14.26 -11.74
CA GLY A 294 -7.89 -15.31 -12.68
C GLY A 294 -6.48 -15.18 -13.27
N PRO A 295 -6.00 -16.25 -13.92
CA PRO A 295 -4.65 -16.31 -14.46
C PRO A 295 -4.46 -15.47 -15.74
N SER A 296 -5.55 -15.14 -16.45
CA SER A 296 -5.49 -14.39 -17.71
C SER A 296 -5.38 -12.88 -17.53
N ALA A 297 -5.62 -12.35 -16.33
CA ALA A 297 -5.46 -10.94 -16.03
C ALA A 297 -3.96 -10.57 -15.96
N ALA A 298 -3.64 -9.36 -16.42
CA ALA A 298 -2.32 -8.77 -16.26
C ALA A 298 -2.22 -8.10 -14.89
N PHE A 299 -1.06 -8.19 -14.26
CA PHE A 299 -0.82 -7.65 -12.92
C PHE A 299 0.44 -6.81 -12.89
N VAL A 300 0.36 -5.71 -12.16
CA VAL A 300 1.51 -4.88 -11.80
C VAL A 300 1.34 -4.42 -10.36
N ALA A 301 2.37 -4.60 -9.56
CA ALA A 301 2.45 -4.04 -8.22
C ALA A 301 3.19 -2.71 -8.23
N VAL A 302 2.75 -1.77 -7.40
CA VAL A 302 3.37 -0.45 -7.22
C VAL A 302 3.58 -0.23 -5.73
N GLY A 303 4.83 -0.02 -5.32
CA GLY A 303 5.14 0.18 -3.91
C GLY A 303 6.58 0.62 -3.65
N ASP A 304 6.85 1.06 -2.43
CA ASP A 304 8.18 1.47 -1.99
C ASP A 304 8.97 0.34 -1.33
N GLY A 305 8.27 -0.63 -0.76
CA GLY A 305 8.82 -1.69 0.07
C GLY A 305 9.47 -2.84 -0.69
N ALA A 306 10.26 -3.63 0.04
CA ALA A 306 10.84 -4.86 -0.48
C ALA A 306 9.87 -6.05 -0.42
N GLU A 307 8.82 -5.97 0.41
CA GLU A 307 7.86 -7.06 0.58
C GLU A 307 7.00 -7.24 -0.68
N GLU A 308 6.41 -6.17 -1.19
CA GLU A 308 5.63 -6.18 -2.43
C GLU A 308 6.48 -6.45 -3.68
N GLU A 309 7.76 -6.02 -3.72
CA GLU A 309 8.65 -6.37 -4.84
C GLU A 309 8.93 -7.87 -4.86
N ARG A 310 9.21 -8.46 -3.69
CA ARG A 310 9.39 -9.92 -3.57
C ARG A 310 8.10 -10.66 -3.94
N ALA A 311 6.95 -10.19 -3.44
CA ALA A 311 5.67 -10.80 -3.77
C ALA A 311 5.38 -10.72 -5.27
N ALA A 312 5.62 -9.57 -5.92
CA ALA A 312 5.46 -9.41 -7.35
C ALA A 312 6.38 -10.35 -8.14
N THR A 313 7.63 -10.48 -7.71
CA THR A 313 8.62 -11.37 -8.34
C THR A 313 8.18 -12.83 -8.24
N VAL A 314 7.76 -13.30 -7.07
CA VAL A 314 7.23 -14.67 -6.88
C VAL A 314 6.00 -14.94 -7.75
N MET A 315 5.17 -13.91 -7.98
CA MET A 315 3.94 -14.02 -8.74
C MET A 315 4.11 -13.82 -10.26
N GLY A 316 5.32 -13.48 -10.72
CA GLY A 316 5.59 -13.09 -12.11
C GLY A 316 4.86 -11.81 -12.52
N TRP A 317 4.77 -10.83 -11.62
CA TRP A 317 4.07 -9.56 -11.86
C TRP A 317 5.07 -8.43 -12.14
N GLY A 318 4.64 -7.44 -12.91
CA GLY A 318 5.39 -6.20 -13.07
C GLY A 318 5.53 -5.48 -11.72
N PHE A 319 6.60 -4.72 -11.52
CA PHE A 319 6.82 -3.98 -10.27
C PHE A 319 7.37 -2.56 -10.47
N VAL A 320 6.54 -1.54 -10.23
CA VAL A 320 6.98 -0.14 -10.27
C VAL A 320 7.39 0.32 -8.87
N ARG A 321 8.65 0.74 -8.73
CA ARG A 321 9.22 1.13 -7.44
C ARG A 321 9.00 2.61 -7.14
N VAL A 322 8.38 2.90 -6.00
CA VAL A 322 8.29 4.26 -5.43
C VAL A 322 9.43 4.48 -4.43
N ALA A 323 9.87 5.72 -4.25
CA ALA A 323 10.79 6.11 -3.19
C ALA A 323 10.48 7.51 -2.68
N LEU A 324 10.67 7.74 -1.38
CA LEU A 324 10.34 9.02 -0.72
C LEU A 324 10.98 10.26 -1.38
N THR A 325 12.17 10.11 -1.97
CA THR A 325 12.87 11.17 -2.70
C THR A 325 13.66 10.59 -3.86
N GLU A 326 14.02 11.42 -4.84
CA GLU A 326 14.95 11.03 -5.91
C GLU A 326 16.31 10.57 -5.36
N ALA A 327 16.80 11.23 -4.30
CA ALA A 327 18.05 10.87 -3.63
C ALA A 327 17.97 9.52 -2.93
N ALA A 328 16.86 9.23 -2.24
CA ALA A 328 16.59 7.92 -1.65
C ALA A 328 16.55 6.84 -2.74
N GLY A 329 15.98 7.18 -3.90
CA GLY A 329 16.02 6.32 -5.07
C GLY A 329 17.43 6.04 -5.58
N ALA A 330 18.23 7.07 -5.83
CA ALA A 330 19.61 6.92 -6.26
C ALA A 330 20.46 6.09 -5.27
N ALA A 331 20.24 6.28 -3.96
CA ALA A 331 20.91 5.50 -2.92
C ALA A 331 20.52 4.01 -2.94
N ALA A 332 19.24 3.69 -3.16
CA ALA A 332 18.76 2.32 -3.28
C ALA A 332 19.34 1.62 -4.51
N VAL A 333 19.42 2.30 -5.66
CA VAL A 333 20.08 1.77 -6.88
C VAL A 333 21.56 1.48 -6.62
N ALA A 334 22.27 2.43 -6.01
CA ALA A 334 23.69 2.25 -5.68
C ALA A 334 23.91 1.08 -4.70
N ALA A 335 23.02 0.88 -3.73
CA ALA A 335 23.08 -0.25 -2.80
C ALA A 335 22.86 -1.59 -3.51
N ARG A 336 21.90 -1.69 -4.43
CA ARG A 336 21.66 -2.90 -5.25
C ARG A 336 22.86 -3.22 -6.13
N SER A 337 23.40 -2.23 -6.85
CA SER A 337 24.60 -2.40 -7.69
C SER A 337 25.81 -2.88 -6.88
N ARG A 338 25.99 -2.38 -5.64
CA ARG A 338 27.02 -2.86 -4.71
C ARG A 338 26.79 -4.27 -4.21
N LEU A 339 25.53 -4.66 -3.97
CA LEU A 339 25.18 -6.01 -3.54
C LEU A 339 25.46 -7.02 -4.66
N VAL A 340 25.05 -6.70 -5.89
CA VAL A 340 25.29 -7.51 -7.08
C VAL A 340 26.79 -7.64 -7.38
N SER A 341 27.55 -6.56 -7.25
CA SER A 341 29.01 -6.60 -7.46
C SER A 341 29.80 -7.28 -6.33
N ARG A 342 29.25 -7.33 -5.09
CA ARG A 342 29.83 -8.07 -3.97
C ARG A 342 29.45 -9.54 -3.93
N ALA A 343 28.30 -9.89 -4.50
CA ALA A 343 27.91 -11.27 -4.73
C ALA A 343 28.75 -11.83 -5.90
N GLY A 344 30.02 -12.14 -5.63
CA GLY A 344 30.81 -12.95 -6.55
C GLY A 344 30.16 -14.32 -6.76
N PRO A 345 30.49 -15.05 -7.86
CA PRO A 345 29.82 -16.29 -8.26
C PRO A 345 29.92 -17.45 -7.24
N ALA A 346 30.67 -17.27 -6.15
CA ALA A 346 30.88 -18.26 -5.10
C ALA A 346 30.21 -17.91 -3.75
N VAL A 347 29.61 -16.73 -3.58
CA VAL A 347 28.84 -16.36 -2.36
C VAL A 347 27.35 -16.67 -2.51
N THR A 348 26.90 -16.92 -3.74
CA THR A 348 25.55 -17.41 -4.08
C THR A 348 25.22 -18.76 -3.42
N THR A 349 26.21 -19.56 -3.03
CA THR A 349 25.98 -20.91 -2.47
C THR A 349 25.99 -20.99 -0.94
N ALA A 350 26.49 -19.97 -0.22
CA ALA A 350 26.66 -20.06 1.25
C ALA A 350 25.60 -19.30 2.07
N VAL A 351 24.89 -18.34 1.47
CA VAL A 351 23.70 -17.72 2.10
C VAL A 351 22.43 -18.57 1.89
N ALA A 352 22.50 -19.57 1.00
CA ALA A 352 21.42 -20.49 0.62
C ALA A 352 21.10 -21.61 1.65
N ALA A 353 21.70 -21.62 2.84
CA ALA A 353 21.52 -22.70 3.82
C ALA A 353 20.58 -22.37 5.00
N ALA A 354 19.99 -21.16 5.04
CA ALA A 354 19.02 -20.77 6.09
C ALA A 354 17.61 -20.42 5.58
N GLU A 355 17.38 -20.38 4.26
CA GLU A 355 16.05 -20.22 3.63
C GLU A 355 15.91 -21.25 2.50
N VAL A 356 15.07 -22.27 2.71
CA VAL A 356 14.73 -23.32 1.74
C VAL A 356 13.20 -23.30 1.67
N VAL A 357 12.54 -22.89 0.57
CA VAL A 357 12.41 -23.57 -0.72
C VAL A 357 12.17 -22.55 -1.85
N ALA A 358 13.08 -22.45 -2.83
CA ALA A 358 12.81 -22.07 -4.23
C ALA A 358 14.05 -22.42 -5.09
N GLU A 359 13.87 -23.22 -6.14
CA GLU A 359 14.86 -23.36 -7.22
C GLU A 359 14.78 -22.14 -8.17
N GLU A 360 15.92 -21.74 -8.74
CA GLU A 360 16.10 -20.58 -9.62
C GLU A 360 15.59 -20.79 -11.06
N PRO A 361 15.15 -19.72 -11.76
CA PRO A 361 15.16 -19.65 -13.22
C PRO A 361 16.47 -19.03 -13.77
N GLY A 362 16.70 -19.27 -15.06
CA GLY A 362 18.00 -19.10 -15.72
C GLY A 362 18.53 -17.68 -15.93
N ALA A 363 19.82 -17.67 -16.27
CA ALA A 363 20.72 -16.56 -16.60
C ALA A 363 20.05 -15.26 -17.08
N ALA A 364 20.07 -14.24 -16.21
CA ALA A 364 19.85 -12.86 -16.59
C ALA A 364 21.09 -12.33 -17.35
N GLU A 365 20.95 -12.15 -18.66
CA GLU A 365 21.79 -11.22 -19.41
C GLU A 365 21.62 -9.81 -18.82
N ALA A 366 22.65 -8.98 -18.95
CA ALA A 366 22.68 -7.61 -18.44
C ALA A 366 21.62 -6.74 -19.15
N GLU A 367 20.36 -6.81 -18.72
CA GLU A 367 19.34 -5.85 -19.09
C GLU A 367 19.75 -4.48 -18.57
N GLY A 368 19.84 -3.48 -19.45
CA GLY A 368 19.93 -2.09 -19.02
C GLY A 368 18.77 -1.80 -18.07
N GLU A 369 19.07 -1.21 -16.90
CA GLU A 369 18.07 -0.95 -15.86
C GLU A 369 16.85 -0.23 -16.46
N ARG A 370 15.71 -0.92 -16.47
CA ARG A 370 14.49 -0.40 -17.10
C ARG A 370 14.01 0.85 -16.34
N PRO A 371 13.62 1.94 -17.02
CA PRO A 371 13.33 3.22 -16.38
C PRO A 371 12.26 3.16 -15.27
N TRP A 372 11.26 2.30 -15.41
CA TRP A 372 10.17 2.14 -14.45
C TRP A 372 10.52 1.30 -13.22
N ARG A 373 11.65 0.57 -13.26
CA ARG A 373 12.23 -0.13 -12.09
C ARG A 373 13.08 0.81 -11.24
N MET A 374 13.39 2.01 -11.74
CA MET A 374 14.18 3.00 -11.02
C MET A 374 13.35 3.66 -9.92
N PRO A 375 13.78 3.55 -8.64
CA PRO A 375 13.08 4.16 -7.52
C PRO A 375 13.04 5.68 -7.66
N ARG A 376 11.84 6.23 -7.63
CA ARG A 376 11.57 7.67 -7.79
C ARG A 376 10.34 8.08 -6.98
N PRO A 377 10.18 9.37 -6.63
CA PRO A 377 8.96 9.84 -5.97
C PRO A 377 7.73 9.59 -6.85
N VAL A 378 6.57 9.42 -6.21
CA VAL A 378 5.31 9.11 -6.92
C VAL A 378 4.98 10.15 -8.01
N ALA A 379 5.38 11.41 -7.79
CA ALA A 379 5.20 12.51 -8.76
C ALA A 379 5.99 12.35 -10.07
N ALA A 380 7.03 11.52 -10.08
CA ALA A 380 7.86 11.26 -11.25
C ALA A 380 7.45 9.98 -12.00
N ILE A 381 6.49 9.22 -11.48
CA ILE A 381 5.98 8.01 -12.11
C ILE A 381 4.84 8.40 -13.05
N ARG A 382 4.90 7.92 -14.29
CA ARG A 382 3.86 8.14 -15.29
C ARG A 382 2.96 6.93 -15.45
N ALA A 383 1.72 7.16 -15.89
CA ALA A 383 0.73 6.11 -16.10
C ALA A 383 1.22 5.05 -17.10
N GLU A 384 1.88 5.49 -18.17
CA GLU A 384 2.40 4.62 -19.23
C GLU A 384 3.48 3.67 -18.71
N GLU A 385 4.21 4.07 -17.67
CA GLU A 385 5.24 3.24 -17.03
C GLU A 385 4.61 2.08 -16.25
N VAL A 386 3.50 2.33 -15.57
CA VAL A 386 2.70 1.29 -14.89
C VAL A 386 2.13 0.30 -15.91
N LEU A 387 1.55 0.83 -17.00
CA LEU A 387 1.04 -0.01 -18.09
C LEU A 387 2.15 -0.82 -18.75
N ALA A 388 3.32 -0.23 -19.01
CA ALA A 388 4.46 -0.92 -19.62
C ALA A 388 4.98 -2.07 -18.74
N ALA A 389 5.12 -1.84 -17.43
CA ALA A 389 5.53 -2.88 -16.48
C ALA A 389 4.58 -4.09 -16.48
N ALA A 390 3.27 -3.84 -16.59
CA ALA A 390 2.27 -4.90 -16.69
C ALA A 390 2.35 -5.67 -18.02
N ARG A 391 2.55 -4.96 -19.15
CA ARG A 391 2.65 -5.60 -20.47
C ARG A 391 3.86 -6.51 -20.58
N GLU A 392 4.99 -6.04 -20.08
CA GLU A 392 6.25 -6.79 -20.08
C GLU A 392 6.11 -8.09 -19.29
N ALA A 393 5.70 -8.00 -18.02
CA ALA A 393 5.56 -9.16 -17.16
C ALA A 393 4.44 -10.13 -17.58
N TYR A 394 3.54 -9.72 -18.48
CA TYR A 394 2.52 -10.62 -19.02
C TYR A 394 3.06 -11.58 -20.07
N PHE A 395 4.13 -11.20 -20.77
CA PHE A 395 4.73 -11.99 -21.85
C PHE A 395 5.97 -12.79 -21.41
N ASP A 396 6.58 -12.42 -20.29
CA ASP A 396 7.62 -13.19 -19.60
C ASP A 396 7.02 -14.42 -18.89
#